data_AF-A0A1A3HLB7-F1
#
_entry.id   AF-A0A1A3HLB7-F1
#
_cell.length_a   1.000
_cell.length_b   1.000
_cell.length_c   1.000
_cell.angle_alpha   90.00
_cell.angle_beta   90.00
_cell.angle_gamma   90.00
#
_symmetry.space_group_name_H-M   'P 1'
#
loop_
_entity.id
_entity.type
_entity.pdbx_description
1 polymer ?
#
loop_
_entity_poly.entity_id
_entity_poly.type
_entity_poly.pdbx_seq_one_letter_code
_entity_poly.pdbx_strand_id
1 'polypeptide(L)'
;MTRTGFWLNVALATLGVVAFAALAGLFGYKWLAHDEPDRSHACGTGSRGGVCLEGETTNMVLTFVFGGVALTGIVLCARVARSARTADRVTRGSR
;
A
#
# COMPACT_ATOMS: atom_id res chain seq x y z
N MET A 1 0.53 13.94 -22.15
CA MET A 1 -0.24 13.95 -20.89
C MET A 1 -0.49 15.41 -20.49
N THR A 2 -1.72 15.80 -20.18
CA THR A 2 -2.00 17.17 -19.71
C THR A 2 -1.49 17.36 -18.29
N ARG A 3 -1.06 18.58 -17.92
CA ARG A 3 -0.58 18.92 -16.57
C ARG A 3 -1.59 18.51 -15.50
N THR A 4 -2.88 18.77 -15.75
CA THR A 4 -3.99 18.38 -14.87
C THR A 4 -4.11 16.86 -14.71
N GLY A 5 -3.97 16.10 -15.79
CA GLY A 5 -4.01 14.64 -15.75
C GLY A 5 -2.85 14.05 -14.93
N PHE A 6 -1.66 14.64 -15.01
CA PHE A 6 -0.52 14.22 -14.18
C PHE A 6 -0.80 14.43 -12.68
N TRP A 7 -1.25 15.63 -12.27
CA TRP A 7 -1.53 15.92 -10.86
C TRP A 7 -2.66 15.08 -10.29
N LEU A 8 -3.69 14.77 -11.09
CA LEU A 8 -4.78 13.88 -10.68
C LEU A 8 -4.27 12.45 -10.42
N ASN A 9 -3.40 11.93 -11.28
CA ASN A 9 -2.78 10.61 -11.07
C ASN A 9 -1.88 10.59 -9.82
N VAL A 10 -1.12 11.68 -9.57
CA VAL A 10 -0.32 11.80 -8.34
C VAL A 10 -1.19 11.83 -7.10
N ALA A 11 -2.31 12.55 -7.12
CA ALA A 11 -3.27 12.58 -6.02
C ALA A 11 -3.89 11.20 -5.77
N LEU A 12 -4.32 10.51 -6.83
CA LEU A 12 -4.88 9.16 -6.75
C LEU A 12 -3.86 8.15 -6.19
N ALA A 13 -2.62 8.22 -6.67
CA ALA A 13 -1.54 7.38 -6.18
C ALA A 13 -1.27 7.62 -4.69
N THR A 14 -1.25 8.88 -4.26
CA THR A 14 -1.05 9.24 -2.85
C THR A 14 -2.18 8.71 -1.97
N LEU A 15 -3.43 8.82 -2.42
CA LEU A 15 -4.58 8.26 -1.72
C LEU A 15 -4.45 6.74 -1.55
N GLY A 16 -4.06 6.03 -2.61
CA GLY A 16 -3.83 4.59 -2.58
C GLY A 16 -2.72 4.20 -1.60
N VAL A 17 -1.61 4.94 -1.59
CA VAL A 17 -0.50 4.74 -0.63
C VAL A 17 -0.98 4.86 0.81
N VAL A 18 -1.78 5.90 1.11
CA VAL A 18 -2.34 6.10 2.45
C VAL A 18 -3.28 4.96 2.84
N ALA A 19 -4.13 4.50 1.93
CA ALA A 19 -5.03 3.37 2.18
C ALA A 19 -4.25 2.08 2.50
N PHE A 20 -3.21 1.76 1.74
CA PHE A 20 -2.37 0.59 2.01
C PHE A 20 -1.58 0.72 3.31
N ALA A 21 -1.09 1.92 3.65
CA ALA A 21 -0.45 2.16 4.94
C ALA A 21 -1.41 1.95 6.12
N ALA A 22 -2.66 2.42 6.00
CA ALA A 22 -3.69 2.21 7.01
C ALA A 22 -4.04 0.72 7.18
N LEU A 23 -4.16 -0.03 6.07
CA LEU A 23 -4.37 -1.48 6.12
C LEU A 23 -3.19 -2.19 6.79
N ALA A 24 -1.95 -1.84 6.43
CA ALA A 24 -0.76 -2.39 7.08
C ALA A 24 -0.76 -2.12 8.59
N GLY A 25 -1.14 -0.92 9.01
CA GLY A 25 -1.29 -0.57 10.42
C GLY A 25 -2.38 -1.38 11.13
N LEU A 26 -3.53 -1.60 10.48
CA LEU A 26 -4.62 -2.39 11.02
C LEU A 26 -4.23 -3.86 11.22
N PHE A 27 -3.67 -4.50 10.19
CA PHE A 27 -3.19 -5.89 10.29
C PHE A 27 -1.99 -6.01 11.24
N GLY A 28 -1.11 -5.01 11.28
CA GLY A 28 0.02 -4.97 12.21
C GLY A 28 -0.42 -4.83 13.66
N TYR A 29 -1.44 -4.01 13.91
CA TYR A 29 -2.07 -3.91 15.22
C TYR A 29 -2.72 -5.23 15.61
N LYS A 30 -3.47 -5.87 14.71
CA LYS A 30 -4.03 -7.20 14.97
C LYS A 30 -2.94 -8.20 15.31
N TRP A 31 -1.87 -8.26 14.51
CA TRP A 31 -0.74 -9.16 14.75
C TRP A 31 -0.04 -8.90 16.11
N LEU A 32 0.26 -7.64 16.45
CA LEU A 32 1.06 -7.31 17.64
C LEU A 32 0.25 -7.20 18.94
N ALA A 33 -1.03 -6.87 18.86
CA ALA A 33 -1.86 -6.55 20.03
C ALA A 33 -2.97 -7.57 20.30
N HIS A 34 -3.33 -8.41 19.33
CA HIS A 34 -4.27 -9.50 19.49
C HIS A 34 -3.60 -10.76 18.93
N ASP A 35 -2.93 -11.52 19.79
CA ASP A 35 -2.37 -12.86 19.48
C ASP A 35 -3.52 -13.81 19.10
N GLU A 36 -4.04 -13.66 17.88
CA GLU A 36 -5.12 -14.45 17.33
C GLU A 36 -4.53 -15.81 16.94
N PRO A 37 -4.93 -16.92 17.59
CA PRO A 37 -4.37 -18.22 17.26
C PRO A 37 -4.70 -18.58 15.80
N ASP A 38 -3.71 -19.13 15.10
CA ASP A 38 -3.89 -19.59 13.73
C ASP A 38 -4.97 -20.66 13.64
N ARG A 39 -5.98 -20.41 12.80
CA ARG A 39 -7.12 -21.29 12.56
C ARG A 39 -7.33 -21.47 11.07
N SER A 40 -7.39 -22.73 10.66
CA SER A 40 -7.88 -23.11 9.34
C SER A 40 -9.39 -23.40 9.41
N HIS A 41 -10.18 -22.76 8.57
CA HIS A 41 -11.62 -23.07 8.45
C HIS A 41 -12.01 -23.29 6.98
N ALA A 42 -13.06 -24.07 6.76
CA ALA A 42 -13.59 -24.28 5.43
C ALA A 42 -14.33 -23.00 4.99
N CYS A 43 -13.80 -22.31 3.98
CA CYS A 43 -14.39 -21.08 3.45
C CYS A 43 -14.94 -21.23 2.03
N GLY A 44 -14.75 -22.39 1.39
CA GLY A 44 -15.31 -22.70 0.08
C GLY A 44 -16.56 -23.56 0.14
N THR A 45 -17.59 -23.20 -0.62
CA THR A 45 -18.75 -24.06 -0.90
C THR A 45 -18.58 -24.73 -2.27
N GLY A 46 -18.81 -26.06 -2.34
CA GLY A 46 -18.75 -26.85 -3.59
C GLY A 46 -17.56 -27.83 -3.69
N SER A 47 -17.39 -28.46 -4.86
CA SER A 47 -16.46 -29.58 -5.12
C SER A 47 -14.96 -29.25 -5.09
N ARG A 48 -14.60 -27.97 -4.88
CA ARG A 48 -13.22 -27.49 -4.75
C ARG A 48 -12.87 -26.99 -3.34
N GLY A 49 -13.63 -27.43 -2.33
CA GLY A 49 -13.54 -27.01 -0.91
C GLY A 49 -12.21 -26.34 -0.54
N GLY A 50 -12.26 -25.02 -0.38
CA GLY A 50 -11.09 -24.20 -0.03
C GLY A 50 -10.95 -24.10 1.49
N VAL A 51 -9.72 -24.21 1.97
CA VAL A 51 -9.36 -23.87 3.36
C VAL A 51 -8.87 -22.44 3.40
N CYS A 52 -9.48 -21.62 4.24
CA CYS A 52 -8.99 -20.28 4.57
C CYS A 52 -8.18 -20.35 5.85
N LEU A 53 -7.09 -19.58 5.86
CA LEU A 53 -6.20 -19.42 6.99
C LEU A 53 -6.42 -18.03 7.57
N GLU A 54 -6.82 -17.97 8.83
CA GLU A 54 -6.94 -16.74 9.60
C GLU A 54 -6.15 -16.88 10.90
N GLY A 55 -5.59 -15.78 11.39
CA GLY A 55 -4.82 -15.74 12.63
C GLY A 55 -3.54 -14.93 12.49
N GLU A 56 -2.67 -15.10 13.47
CA GLU A 56 -1.39 -14.40 13.63
C GLU A 56 -0.57 -14.40 12.34
N THR A 57 -0.38 -15.57 11.72
CA THR A 57 0.46 -15.70 10.53
C THR A 57 -0.14 -14.94 9.35
N THR A 58 -1.46 -14.98 9.17
CA THR A 58 -2.15 -14.23 8.12
C THR A 58 -2.03 -12.72 8.35
N ASN A 59 -2.24 -12.26 9.58
CA ASN A 59 -2.12 -10.85 9.93
C ASN A 59 -0.68 -10.35 9.70
N MET A 60 0.34 -11.12 10.14
CA MET A 60 1.75 -10.82 9.89
C MET A 60 2.06 -10.65 8.40
N VAL A 61 1.65 -11.61 7.58
CA VAL A 61 1.91 -11.58 6.13
C VAL A 61 1.24 -10.36 5.50
N LEU A 62 -0.03 -10.09 5.84
CA LEU A 62 -0.76 -8.95 5.31
C LEU A 62 -0.13 -7.61 5.73
N THR A 63 0.38 -7.49 6.95
CA THR A 63 1.14 -6.31 7.39
C THR A 63 2.34 -6.05 6.50
N PHE A 64 3.16 -7.07 6.22
CA PHE A 64 4.35 -6.90 5.38
C PHE A 64 4.00 -6.64 3.91
N VAL A 65 2.97 -7.30 3.37
CA VAL A 65 2.52 -7.09 1.99
C VAL A 65 2.02 -5.65 1.82
N PHE A 66 1.07 -5.21 2.64
CA PHE A 66 0.53 -3.86 2.54
C PHE A 66 1.56 -2.80 2.90
N GLY A 67 2.39 -3.06 3.92
CA GLY A 67 3.48 -2.17 4.31
C GLY A 67 4.52 -2.01 3.20
N GLY A 68 4.89 -3.11 2.53
CA GLY A 68 5.82 -3.09 1.40
C GLY A 68 5.29 -2.33 0.19
N VAL A 69 4.01 -2.52 -0.16
CA VAL A 69 3.34 -1.76 -1.22
C VAL A 69 3.29 -0.27 -0.87
N ALA A 70 2.91 0.07 0.36
CA ALA A 70 2.88 1.45 0.83
C ALA A 70 4.26 2.11 0.76
N LEU A 71 5.31 1.46 1.28
CA LEU A 71 6.68 1.96 1.22
C LEU A 71 7.17 2.17 -0.21
N THR A 72 6.93 1.20 -1.10
CA THR A 72 7.28 1.32 -2.51
C THR A 72 6.59 2.51 -3.15
N GLY A 73 5.28 2.68 -2.89
CA GLY A 73 4.53 3.81 -3.37
C GLY A 73 5.02 5.16 -2.83
N ILE A 74 5.36 5.25 -1.53
CA ILE A 74 5.97 6.46 -0.94
C ILE A 74 7.27 6.83 -1.66
N VAL A 75 8.16 5.85 -1.89
CA VAL A 75 9.44 6.08 -2.58
C VAL A 75 9.21 6.59 -3.99
N LEU A 76 8.29 5.98 -4.74
CA LEU A 76 7.96 6.41 -6.11
C LEU A 76 7.35 7.82 -6.12
N CYS A 77 6.38 8.11 -5.26
CA CYS A 77 5.80 9.45 -5.12
C CYS A 77 6.87 10.50 -4.78
N ALA A 78 7.79 10.18 -3.86
CA ALA A 78 8.89 11.07 -3.49
C ALA A 78 9.86 11.31 -4.66
N ARG A 79 10.17 10.27 -5.45
CA ARG A 79 11.03 10.38 -6.64
C ARG A 79 10.39 11.28 -7.70
N VAL A 80 9.09 11.10 -7.96
CA VAL A 80 8.32 11.93 -8.91
C VAL A 80 8.21 13.38 -8.45
N ALA A 81 7.96 13.61 -7.16
CA ALA A 81 7.93 14.97 -6.62
C ALA A 81 9.30 15.67 -6.73
N ARG A 82 10.39 14.94 -6.48
CA ARG A 82 11.76 15.46 -6.63
C ARG A 82 12.11 15.77 -8.09
N SER A 83 11.74 14.90 -9.03
CA SER A 83 12.01 15.15 -10.45
C SER A 83 11.24 16.37 -10.97
N ALA A 84 9.97 16.52 -10.60
CA ALA A 84 9.16 17.69 -10.96
C ALA A 84 9.77 19.01 -10.43
N ARG A 85 10.21 19.03 -9.17
CA ARG A 85 10.88 20.21 -8.58
C ARG A 85 12.20 20.55 -9.26
N THR A 86 12.95 19.55 -9.69
CA THR A 86 14.24 19.75 -10.37
C THR A 86 14.02 20.34 -11.75
N ALA A 87 13.03 19.82 -12.50
CA ALA A 87 12.63 20.37 -13.79
C ALA A 87 12.21 21.84 -13.67
N ASP A 88 11.36 22.19 -12.69
CA ASP A 88 10.91 23.57 -12.46
C ASP A 88 12.06 24.54 -12.12
N ARG A 89 13.11 24.09 -11.42
CA ARG A 89 14.28 24.93 -11.11
C ARG A 89 15.12 25.23 -12.35
N VAL A 90 15.32 24.24 -13.22
CA VAL A 90 16.11 24.41 -14.46
C VAL A 90 15.45 25.42 -15.40
N THR A 91 14.13 25.34 -15.58
CA THR A 91 13.40 26.31 -16.42
C THR A 91 13.39 27.72 -15.84
N ARG A 92 13.42 27.88 -14.52
CA ARG A 92 13.37 29.20 -13.85
C ARG A 92 14.74 29.89 -13.77
N GLY A 93 15.84 29.14 -13.75
CA GLY A 93 17.20 29.68 -13.79
C GLY A 93 17.73 29.96 -15.20
N SER A 94 16.99 29.59 -16.24
CA SER A 94 17.31 29.84 -17.65
C SER A 94 16.63 31.11 -18.21
N ARG A 95 15.88 31.86 -17.39
CA ARG A 95 15.33 33.18 -17.70
C ARG A 95 16.04 34.23 -16.87
#